data_AF-A0A433RQS0-F1
#
_entry.id   AF-A0A433RQS0-F1
#
_cell.length_a   1.000
_cell.length_b   1.000
_cell.length_c   1.000
_cell.angle_alpha   90.00
_cell.angle_beta   90.00
_cell.angle_gamma   90.00
#
_symmetry.space_group_name_H-M   'P 1'
#
loop_
_entity.id
_entity.type
_entity.pdbx_description
1 polymer ?
#
loop_
_entity_poly.entity_id
_entity_poly.type
_entity_poly.pdbx_seq_one_letter_code
_entity_poly.pdbx_strand_id
1 'polypeptide(L)'
;MQENTTEENLTLKVNKAIINGDLATLQQLYNQNEDIFHVYTPVGTVLHLAAEYNQSAIVKWLIEMGMDINIEDKNYGHTPIRNAISEGHVDLFKEIFQLGAKIYFENPKHPHQDPLFGAILAGSKEMAQLLIDHGADTTIQYFERKDAALMAKEQNQTEILALIQAHNATLPADHVPRTTPKEEDEDDGYEEEDQYVEEPEEPASHDVIRAAFEEVYGPIQTTYRHKYPSQLFVQVHIIAPSTAYPYYVLFTTGMSDYAIGYNLLYVENMMKVPADWLDGEADWSDKDKKWPINWLIKLANIPHAEKTQPERGDIVSNNDGLATVYDIETHLSGMLISAPTDSDIQRLPIEGKEIRIDELVPVYKAEWQYAEVNGNEALQEKLAVAQVQEVIDFQRPAVVDMPASEGPSKPIKKPKKLSNSETIRQRFETEYGPIAFQFTHLTVESNPSIPISGNIIYPTKKHPYYVVCTLGVSDNVSTKESTTYSTKVVEMMMKLPLNWVASEEEWTLPEKNWPLRLMAELGYHVRKNSLKLDVYTTFPVEGEIAAILSEYTNMTHLLARPPIENDVSAASNERFFIVTNQLIPIYESEMDYAEGIYGVDLIDYLEKQQADNVLVVNRPPSV
;
A
#
# COMPACT_ATOMS: atom_id res chain seq x y z
N MET A 1 -31.39 30.86 0.73
CA MET A 1 -30.10 30.27 0.31
C MET A 1 -28.97 30.50 1.32
N GLN A 2 -29.00 31.50 2.20
CA GLN A 2 -27.95 31.68 3.24
C GLN A 2 -28.17 30.84 4.53
N GLU A 3 -29.41 30.49 4.87
CA GLU A 3 -29.72 29.69 6.08
C GLU A 3 -29.24 28.22 5.97
N ASN A 4 -29.52 27.52 4.86
CA ASN A 4 -29.06 26.12 4.65
C ASN A 4 -27.55 25.94 4.81
N THR A 5 -26.74 26.87 4.28
CA THR A 5 -25.26 26.79 4.36
C THR A 5 -24.72 26.90 5.79
N THR A 6 -25.48 27.48 6.72
CA THR A 6 -25.02 27.64 8.11
C THR A 6 -25.35 26.40 8.94
N GLU A 7 -26.52 25.81 8.73
CA GLU A 7 -26.99 24.60 9.42
C GLU A 7 -26.27 23.33 8.93
N GLU A 8 -25.99 23.23 7.62
CA GLU A 8 -25.14 22.17 7.04
C GLU A 8 -23.71 22.21 7.64
N ASN A 9 -23.16 23.41 7.83
CA ASN A 9 -21.82 23.60 8.39
C ASN A 9 -21.78 23.29 9.91
N LEU A 10 -22.86 23.57 10.64
CA LEU A 10 -22.98 23.18 12.06
C LEU A 10 -23.15 21.66 12.23
N THR A 11 -23.97 21.03 11.40
CA THR A 11 -24.16 19.56 11.40
C THR A 11 -22.84 18.85 11.14
N LEU A 12 -22.05 19.33 10.17
CA LEU A 12 -20.72 18.79 9.89
C LEU A 12 -19.77 18.92 11.09
N LYS A 13 -19.83 20.04 11.84
CA LYS A 13 -19.02 20.24 13.05
C LYS A 13 -19.44 19.29 14.18
N VAL A 14 -20.73 19.08 14.38
CA VAL A 14 -21.25 18.10 15.35
C VAL A 14 -20.75 16.70 15.00
N ASN A 15 -20.90 16.27 13.74
CA ASN A 15 -20.44 14.94 13.32
C ASN A 15 -18.93 14.76 13.51
N LYS A 16 -18.11 15.75 13.13
CA LYS A 16 -16.66 15.71 13.36
C LYS A 16 -16.30 15.63 14.83
N ALA A 17 -16.98 16.39 15.69
CA ALA A 17 -16.75 16.35 17.13
C ALA A 17 -17.15 15.00 17.73
N ILE A 18 -18.23 14.37 17.26
CA ILE A 18 -18.59 13.00 17.64
C ILE A 18 -17.50 12.02 17.23
N ILE A 19 -17.12 11.99 15.96
CA ILE A 19 -16.11 11.07 15.42
C ILE A 19 -14.78 11.18 16.20
N ASN A 20 -14.39 12.40 16.59
CA ASN A 20 -13.16 12.66 17.33
C ASN A 20 -13.28 12.47 18.85
N GLY A 21 -14.47 12.18 19.39
CA GLY A 21 -14.69 12.06 20.83
C GLY A 21 -14.64 13.38 21.60
N ASP A 22 -14.80 14.51 20.92
CA ASP A 22 -14.72 15.85 21.51
C ASP A 22 -16.04 16.26 22.17
N LEU A 23 -16.28 15.69 23.35
CA LEU A 23 -17.46 15.99 24.17
C LEU A 23 -17.55 17.47 24.56
N ALA A 24 -16.41 18.15 24.77
CA ALA A 24 -16.40 19.55 25.18
C ALA A 24 -16.96 20.46 24.07
N THR A 25 -16.54 20.22 22.83
CA THR A 25 -17.08 20.93 21.67
C THR A 25 -18.57 20.63 21.47
N LEU A 26 -19.00 19.37 21.65
CA LEU A 26 -20.43 19.02 21.55
C LEU A 26 -21.28 19.71 22.59
N GLN A 27 -20.81 19.79 23.85
CA GLN A 27 -21.49 20.54 24.90
C GLN A 27 -21.58 22.03 24.56
N GLN A 28 -20.55 22.61 23.95
CA GLN A 28 -20.60 24.00 23.48
C GLN A 28 -21.63 24.19 22.36
N LEU A 29 -21.65 23.29 21.37
CA LEU A 29 -22.56 23.35 20.22
C LEU A 29 -24.02 23.14 20.64
N TYR A 30 -24.28 22.21 21.56
CA TYR A 30 -25.61 21.95 22.10
C TYR A 30 -26.19 23.19 22.79
N ASN A 31 -25.37 23.93 23.54
CA ASN A 31 -25.78 25.20 24.14
C ASN A 31 -26.06 26.32 23.12
N GLN A 32 -25.52 26.23 21.91
CA GLN A 32 -25.77 27.20 20.83
C GLN A 32 -27.04 26.88 20.07
N ASN A 33 -27.26 25.61 19.76
CA ASN A 33 -28.44 25.12 19.08
C ASN A 33 -28.63 23.64 19.42
N GLU A 34 -29.68 23.29 20.17
CA GLU A 34 -30.01 21.92 20.53
C GLU A 34 -30.58 21.14 19.33
N ASP A 35 -31.36 21.80 18.47
CA ASP A 35 -32.12 21.15 17.38
C ASP A 35 -31.20 20.40 16.39
N ILE A 36 -29.94 20.84 16.24
CA ILE A 36 -28.95 20.18 15.36
C ILE A 36 -28.61 18.75 15.78
N PHE A 37 -28.82 18.38 17.05
CA PHE A 37 -28.58 17.03 17.56
C PHE A 37 -29.75 16.06 17.23
N HIS A 38 -30.89 16.61 16.81
CA HIS A 38 -32.06 15.84 16.37
C HIS A 38 -32.13 15.72 14.84
N VAL A 39 -31.19 16.32 14.11
CA VAL A 39 -31.07 16.17 12.65
C VAL A 39 -30.63 14.75 12.31
N TYR A 40 -31.30 14.15 11.33
CA TYR A 40 -30.95 12.83 10.82
C TYR A 40 -29.78 12.94 9.84
N THR A 41 -28.75 12.14 10.09
CA THR A 41 -27.65 11.86 9.18
C THR A 41 -27.97 10.59 8.36
N PRO A 42 -27.23 10.28 7.28
CA PRO A 42 -27.37 9.00 6.57
C PRO A 42 -27.19 7.77 7.47
N VAL A 43 -26.47 7.91 8.58
CA VAL A 43 -26.17 6.88 9.59
C VAL A 43 -27.25 6.80 10.70
N GLY A 44 -28.30 7.62 10.62
CA GLY A 44 -29.28 7.82 11.68
C GLY A 44 -29.01 9.11 12.48
N THR A 45 -29.33 9.11 13.77
CA THR A 45 -29.13 10.27 14.65
C THR A 45 -27.69 10.38 15.17
N VAL A 46 -27.35 11.49 15.84
CA VAL A 46 -26.05 11.64 16.53
C VAL A 46 -25.73 10.53 17.55
N LEU A 47 -26.77 9.88 18.09
CA LEU A 47 -26.60 8.74 19.01
C LEU A 47 -26.18 7.46 18.27
N HIS A 48 -26.67 7.25 17.04
CA HIS A 48 -26.20 6.18 16.17
C HIS A 48 -24.73 6.39 15.81
N LEU A 49 -24.38 7.62 15.41
CA LEU A 49 -23.01 7.98 15.05
C LEU A 49 -22.06 7.81 16.25
N ALA A 50 -22.45 8.27 17.45
CA ALA A 50 -21.63 8.09 18.64
C ALA A 50 -21.42 6.60 18.98
N ALA A 51 -22.42 5.76 18.75
CA ALA A 51 -22.30 4.32 18.97
C ALA A 51 -21.40 3.62 17.93
N GLU A 52 -21.53 4.03 16.67
CA GLU A 52 -20.71 3.56 15.56
C GLU A 52 -19.23 3.93 15.71
N TYR A 53 -18.91 5.08 16.29
CA TYR A 53 -17.51 5.52 16.49
C TYR A 53 -16.94 5.19 17.88
N ASN A 54 -17.59 4.29 18.64
CA ASN A 54 -17.18 3.85 19.98
C ASN A 54 -17.06 4.97 21.03
N GLN A 55 -17.91 5.99 20.96
CA GLN A 55 -17.78 7.20 21.78
C GLN A 55 -18.59 7.11 23.08
N SER A 56 -18.18 6.21 23.99
CA SER A 56 -18.87 5.93 25.26
C SER A 56 -19.27 7.19 26.06
N ALA A 57 -18.36 8.15 26.22
CA ALA A 57 -18.65 9.38 26.97
C ALA A 57 -19.73 10.23 26.31
N ILE A 58 -19.74 10.28 24.98
CA ILE A 58 -20.72 11.03 24.20
C ILE A 58 -22.07 10.31 24.23
N VAL A 59 -22.09 8.98 24.07
CA VAL A 59 -23.31 8.18 24.17
C VAL A 59 -24.01 8.40 25.51
N LYS A 60 -23.27 8.33 26.62
CA LYS A 60 -23.81 8.59 27.97
C LYS A 60 -24.38 10.01 28.08
N TRP A 61 -23.63 11.00 27.62
CA TRP A 61 -24.06 12.39 27.66
C TRP A 61 -25.31 12.64 26.80
N LEU A 62 -25.40 12.08 25.59
CA LEU A 62 -26.57 12.21 24.72
C LEU A 62 -27.83 11.59 25.34
N ILE A 63 -27.69 10.45 26.03
CA ILE A 63 -28.79 9.82 26.79
C ILE A 63 -29.18 10.71 27.98
N GLU A 64 -28.23 11.31 28.69
CA GLU A 64 -28.50 12.28 29.77
C GLU A 64 -29.25 13.52 29.27
N MET A 65 -29.02 13.93 28.01
CA MET A 65 -29.78 15.01 27.35
C MET A 65 -31.18 14.56 26.88
N GLY A 66 -31.58 13.31 27.15
CA GLY A 66 -32.94 12.82 26.90
C GLY A 66 -33.15 12.18 25.54
N MET A 67 -32.10 11.88 24.78
CA MET A 67 -32.23 11.10 23.55
C MET A 67 -32.69 9.67 23.86
N ASP A 68 -33.64 9.16 23.05
CA ASP A 68 -34.11 7.79 23.18
C ASP A 68 -33.01 6.80 22.78
N ILE A 69 -32.59 5.95 23.73
CA ILE A 69 -31.55 4.94 23.54
C ILE A 69 -31.95 3.85 22.52
N ASN A 70 -33.25 3.67 22.28
CA ASN A 70 -33.80 2.71 21.32
C ASN A 70 -34.30 3.40 20.04
N ILE A 71 -33.90 4.64 19.80
CA ILE A 71 -34.28 5.36 18.58
C ILE A 71 -33.89 4.56 17.35
N GLU A 72 -34.84 4.37 16.43
CA GLU A 72 -34.61 3.68 15.17
C GLU A 72 -34.18 4.68 14.09
N ASP A 73 -33.17 4.32 13.29
CA ASP A 73 -32.87 5.04 12.06
C ASP A 73 -34.03 4.91 11.05
N LYS A 74 -34.11 5.85 10.11
CA LYS A 74 -35.18 5.86 9.08
C LYS A 74 -34.91 4.90 7.92
N ASN A 75 -33.69 4.40 7.80
CA ASN A 75 -33.24 3.70 6.59
C ASN A 75 -33.47 2.19 6.71
N TYR A 76 -33.23 1.62 7.89
CA TYR A 76 -33.28 0.18 8.16
C TYR A 76 -33.94 -0.17 9.49
N GLY A 77 -34.29 0.84 10.29
CA GLY A 77 -34.79 0.62 11.65
C GLY A 77 -33.69 0.14 12.61
N HIS A 78 -32.42 0.44 12.34
CA HIS A 78 -31.36 0.07 13.28
C HIS A 78 -31.43 0.96 14.52
N THR A 79 -30.99 0.43 15.66
CA THR A 79 -30.83 1.18 16.90
C THR A 79 -29.35 1.46 17.20
N PRO A 80 -29.01 2.42 18.08
CA PRO A 80 -27.62 2.68 18.47
C PRO A 80 -26.86 1.44 18.95
N ILE A 81 -27.53 0.57 19.73
CA ILE A 81 -26.92 -0.70 20.16
C ILE A 81 -26.62 -1.64 18.98
N ARG A 82 -27.42 -1.59 17.90
CA ARG A 82 -27.17 -2.37 16.68
C ARG A 82 -25.95 -1.88 15.92
N ASN A 83 -25.66 -0.58 15.92
CA ASN A 83 -24.43 -0.04 15.34
C ASN A 83 -23.21 -0.50 16.15
N ALA A 84 -23.26 -0.41 17.48
CA ALA A 84 -22.19 -0.93 18.34
C ALA A 84 -21.92 -2.44 18.12
N ILE A 85 -22.97 -3.23 17.87
CA ILE A 85 -22.85 -4.66 17.50
C ILE A 85 -22.18 -4.84 16.13
N SER A 86 -22.59 -4.07 15.11
CA SER A 86 -22.04 -4.17 13.75
C SER A 86 -20.56 -3.83 13.68
N GLU A 87 -20.12 -2.89 14.52
CA GLU A 87 -18.71 -2.49 14.62
C GLU A 87 -17.91 -3.32 15.63
N GLY A 88 -18.56 -4.25 16.33
CA GLY A 88 -17.89 -5.12 17.32
C GLY A 88 -17.43 -4.39 18.59
N HIS A 89 -18.02 -3.25 18.94
CA HIS A 89 -17.70 -2.45 20.13
C HIS A 89 -18.27 -3.09 21.40
N VAL A 90 -17.62 -4.14 21.90
CA VAL A 90 -18.11 -4.96 23.01
C VAL A 90 -18.32 -4.18 24.30
N ASP A 91 -17.36 -3.35 24.72
CA ASP A 91 -17.48 -2.60 25.97
C ASP A 91 -18.61 -1.57 25.90
N LEU A 92 -18.70 -0.85 24.78
CA LEU A 92 -19.78 0.09 24.55
C LEU A 92 -21.15 -0.62 24.47
N PHE A 93 -21.23 -1.79 23.83
CA PHE A 93 -22.43 -2.61 23.82
C PHE A 93 -22.87 -2.94 25.25
N LYS A 94 -21.95 -3.41 26.10
CA LYS A 94 -22.25 -3.72 27.52
C LYS A 94 -22.78 -2.49 28.25
N GLU A 95 -22.20 -1.32 28.01
CA GLU A 95 -22.65 -0.06 28.61
C GLU A 95 -24.04 0.37 28.11
N ILE A 96 -24.25 0.42 26.80
CA ILE A 96 -25.55 0.80 26.19
C ILE A 96 -26.65 -0.18 26.63
N PHE A 97 -26.34 -1.47 26.72
CA PHE A 97 -27.25 -2.49 27.23
C PHE A 97 -27.57 -2.27 28.71
N GLN A 98 -26.58 -1.94 29.55
CA GLN A 98 -26.80 -1.58 30.96
C GLN A 98 -27.63 -0.31 31.14
N LEU A 99 -27.55 0.63 30.18
CA LEU A 99 -28.37 1.85 30.15
C LEU A 99 -29.82 1.59 29.68
N GLY A 100 -30.19 0.33 29.41
CA GLY A 100 -31.56 -0.07 29.11
C GLY A 100 -31.90 -0.18 27.63
N ALA A 101 -30.90 -0.20 26.75
CA ALA A 101 -31.12 -0.51 25.34
C ALA A 101 -31.59 -1.95 25.15
N LYS A 102 -32.50 -2.13 24.19
CA LYS A 102 -33.06 -3.43 23.82
C LYS A 102 -32.36 -3.97 22.59
N ILE A 103 -32.11 -5.28 22.60
CA ILE A 103 -31.65 -6.01 21.42
C ILE A 103 -32.89 -6.64 20.79
N TYR A 104 -33.15 -6.31 19.53
CA TYR A 104 -34.26 -6.86 18.78
C TYR A 104 -33.78 -8.04 17.94
N PHE A 105 -34.23 -9.25 18.29
CA PHE A 105 -33.93 -10.50 17.57
C PHE A 105 -35.11 -10.96 16.68
N GLU A 106 -36.27 -10.33 16.80
CA GLU A 106 -37.50 -10.79 16.15
C GLU A 106 -37.66 -10.18 14.76
N ASN A 107 -38.03 -11.02 13.79
CA ASN A 107 -38.36 -10.63 12.41
C ASN A 107 -37.29 -9.81 11.65
N PRO A 108 -35.98 -10.15 11.72
CA PRO A 108 -35.02 -9.58 10.79
C PRO A 108 -35.43 -9.97 9.36
N LYS A 109 -35.71 -8.99 8.50
CA LYS A 109 -36.07 -9.23 7.09
C LYS A 109 -34.87 -9.67 6.28
N HIS A 110 -33.67 -9.23 6.67
CA HIS A 110 -32.41 -9.52 6.00
C HIS A 110 -31.31 -9.87 7.02
N PRO A 111 -30.28 -10.67 6.64
CA PRO A 111 -29.06 -10.85 7.45
C PRO A 111 -28.43 -9.55 7.99
N HIS A 112 -28.68 -8.41 7.33
CA HIS A 112 -28.13 -7.10 7.72
C HIS A 112 -28.75 -6.58 9.02
N GLN A 113 -29.97 -7.00 9.31
CA GLN A 113 -30.76 -6.54 10.46
C GLN A 113 -30.51 -7.44 11.68
N ASP A 114 -30.11 -8.69 11.46
CA ASP A 114 -29.86 -9.66 12.51
C ASP A 114 -28.62 -9.32 13.37
N PRO A 115 -28.76 -9.20 14.70
CA PRO A 115 -27.64 -8.89 15.58
C PRO A 115 -26.48 -9.89 15.50
N LEU A 116 -26.77 -11.20 15.42
CA LEU A 116 -25.73 -12.24 15.39
C LEU A 116 -24.90 -12.16 14.10
N PHE A 117 -25.57 -11.93 12.97
CA PHE A 117 -24.89 -11.68 11.71
C PHE A 117 -24.04 -10.42 11.79
N GLY A 118 -24.52 -9.35 12.45
CA GLY A 118 -23.72 -8.18 12.78
C GLY A 118 -22.40 -8.50 13.48
N ALA A 119 -22.43 -9.37 14.50
CA ALA A 119 -21.22 -9.78 15.23
C ALA A 119 -20.27 -10.65 14.39
N ILE A 120 -20.82 -11.53 13.54
CA ILE A 120 -20.04 -12.34 12.58
C ILE A 120 -19.34 -11.41 11.58
N LEU A 121 -20.04 -10.41 11.06
CA LEU A 121 -19.46 -9.43 10.13
C LEU A 121 -18.34 -8.61 10.77
N ALA A 122 -18.50 -8.25 12.05
CA ALA A 122 -17.46 -7.58 12.83
C ALA A 122 -16.26 -8.51 13.14
N GLY A 123 -16.39 -9.82 12.95
CA GLY A 123 -15.41 -10.82 13.39
C GLY A 123 -15.23 -10.88 14.91
N SER A 124 -16.20 -10.38 15.68
CA SER A 124 -16.10 -10.26 17.13
C SER A 124 -16.70 -11.48 17.83
N LYS A 125 -15.84 -12.44 18.18
CA LYS A 125 -16.25 -13.63 18.92
C LYS A 125 -16.91 -13.31 20.25
N GLU A 126 -16.37 -12.34 20.99
CA GLU A 126 -16.92 -11.95 22.28
C GLU A 126 -18.33 -11.36 22.12
N MET A 127 -18.55 -10.53 21.09
CA MET A 127 -19.89 -10.04 20.76
C MET A 127 -20.83 -11.17 20.37
N ALA A 128 -20.39 -12.10 19.51
CA ALA A 128 -21.20 -13.25 19.11
C ALA A 128 -21.59 -14.11 20.32
N GLN A 129 -20.65 -14.37 21.24
CA GLN A 129 -20.93 -15.08 22.50
C GLN A 129 -21.97 -14.33 23.33
N LEU A 130 -21.80 -13.02 23.53
CA LEU A 130 -22.75 -12.21 24.29
C LEU A 130 -24.15 -12.27 23.68
N LEU A 131 -24.28 -12.16 22.36
CA LEU A 131 -25.58 -12.21 21.69
C LEU A 131 -26.23 -13.59 21.82
N ILE A 132 -25.46 -14.66 21.68
CA ILE A 132 -25.92 -16.04 21.90
C ILE A 132 -26.40 -16.22 23.34
N ASP A 133 -25.63 -15.76 24.32
CA ASP A 133 -25.99 -15.81 25.75
C ASP A 133 -27.28 -15.03 26.05
N HIS A 134 -27.60 -14.02 25.24
CA HIS A 134 -28.82 -13.20 25.36
C HIS A 134 -29.95 -13.63 24.40
N GLY A 135 -29.84 -14.81 23.77
CA GLY A 135 -30.94 -15.45 23.04
C GLY A 135 -30.96 -15.24 21.53
N ALA A 136 -29.82 -14.90 20.92
CA ALA A 136 -29.72 -14.88 19.47
C ALA A 136 -29.92 -16.28 18.85
N ASP A 137 -30.70 -16.36 17.77
CA ASP A 137 -30.94 -17.61 17.04
C ASP A 137 -29.75 -17.93 16.13
N THR A 138 -28.96 -18.93 16.50
CA THR A 138 -27.78 -19.38 15.74
C THR A 138 -28.10 -20.25 14.53
N THR A 139 -29.38 -20.61 14.35
CA THR A 139 -29.84 -21.49 13.28
C THR A 139 -30.61 -20.76 12.19
N ILE A 140 -30.84 -19.46 12.33
CA ILE A 140 -31.61 -18.69 11.36
C ILE A 140 -31.02 -18.82 9.95
N GLN A 141 -31.92 -19.02 8.98
CA GLN A 141 -31.60 -19.23 7.57
C GLN A 141 -32.29 -18.14 6.74
N TYR A 142 -31.49 -17.44 5.96
CA TYR A 142 -31.97 -16.47 4.98
C TYR A 142 -31.95 -17.05 3.57
N PHE A 143 -32.88 -16.59 2.72
CA PHE A 143 -32.93 -16.93 1.29
C PHE A 143 -31.56 -16.63 0.64
N GLU A 144 -31.09 -17.46 -0.30
CA GLU A 144 -29.70 -17.49 -0.85
C GLU A 144 -28.60 -18.20 -0.01
N ARG A 145 -28.94 -19.18 0.84
CA ARG A 145 -27.94 -19.98 1.59
C ARG A 145 -27.03 -19.15 2.50
N LYS A 146 -27.55 -18.20 3.27
CA LYS A 146 -26.77 -17.49 4.30
C LYS A 146 -27.27 -17.88 5.68
N ASP A 147 -26.72 -18.96 6.24
CA ASP A 147 -26.84 -19.25 7.68
C ASP A 147 -25.60 -18.72 8.42
N ALA A 148 -25.74 -18.51 9.74
CA ALA A 148 -24.69 -17.92 10.57
C ALA A 148 -23.38 -18.73 10.54
N ALA A 149 -23.47 -20.06 10.49
CA ALA A 149 -22.30 -20.94 10.47
C ALA A 149 -21.59 -20.89 9.11
N LEU A 150 -22.33 -20.90 8.01
CA LEU A 150 -21.79 -20.77 6.67
C LEU A 150 -21.11 -19.42 6.47
N MET A 151 -21.72 -18.32 6.93
CA MET A 151 -21.10 -16.99 6.88
C MET A 151 -19.79 -16.93 7.68
N ALA A 152 -19.77 -17.48 8.90
CA ALA A 152 -18.55 -17.54 9.71
C ALA A 152 -17.46 -18.39 9.01
N LYS A 153 -17.85 -19.48 8.35
CA LYS A 153 -16.94 -20.33 7.58
C LYS A 153 -16.35 -19.61 6.36
N GLU A 154 -17.18 -18.93 5.58
CA GLU A 154 -16.75 -18.17 4.38
C GLU A 154 -15.80 -17.02 4.72
N GLN A 155 -15.94 -16.44 5.91
CA GLN A 155 -15.05 -15.40 6.43
C GLN A 155 -13.82 -15.96 7.19
N ASN A 156 -13.59 -17.28 7.14
CA ASN A 156 -12.50 -17.95 7.85
C ASN A 156 -12.49 -17.72 9.39
N GLN A 157 -13.65 -17.46 9.99
CA GLN A 157 -13.79 -17.18 11.43
C GLN A 157 -13.98 -18.47 12.23
N THR A 158 -12.91 -19.25 12.36
CA THR A 158 -12.92 -20.59 12.96
C THR A 158 -13.46 -20.62 14.39
N GLU A 159 -13.15 -19.61 15.22
CA GLU A 159 -13.61 -19.54 16.60
C GLU A 159 -15.11 -19.22 16.72
N ILE A 160 -15.63 -18.34 15.86
CA ILE A 160 -17.06 -17.99 15.82
C ILE A 160 -17.86 -19.16 15.25
N LEU A 161 -17.34 -19.83 14.22
CA LEU A 161 -17.90 -21.06 13.69
C LEU A 161 -18.00 -22.15 14.77
N ALA A 162 -16.93 -22.37 15.52
CA ALA A 162 -16.91 -23.34 16.61
C ALA A 162 -17.92 -22.99 17.71
N LEU A 163 -18.05 -21.70 18.04
CA LEU A 163 -19.04 -21.19 18.99
C LEU A 163 -20.47 -21.47 18.54
N ILE A 164 -20.80 -21.13 17.29
CA ILE A 164 -22.13 -21.36 16.69
C ILE A 164 -22.43 -22.86 16.67
N GLN A 165 -21.47 -23.69 16.24
CA GLN A 165 -21.64 -25.15 16.21
C GLN A 165 -21.83 -25.74 17.61
N ALA A 166 -21.09 -25.25 18.61
CA ALA A 166 -21.25 -25.67 20.00
C ALA A 166 -22.65 -25.31 20.52
N HIS A 167 -23.16 -24.10 20.24
CA HIS A 167 -24.51 -23.70 20.63
C HIS A 167 -25.57 -24.54 19.90
N ASN A 168 -25.43 -24.73 18.58
CA ASN A 168 -26.34 -25.56 17.80
C ASN A 168 -26.43 -27.01 18.33
N ALA A 169 -25.32 -27.56 18.84
CA ALA A 169 -25.29 -28.89 19.43
C ALA A 169 -26.07 -29.00 20.76
N THR A 170 -26.40 -27.87 21.40
CA THR A 170 -27.25 -27.83 22.60
C THR A 170 -28.75 -27.74 22.30
N LEU A 171 -29.12 -27.47 21.05
CA LEU A 171 -30.51 -27.33 20.63
C LEU A 171 -31.22 -28.70 20.57
N PRO A 172 -32.54 -28.75 20.80
CA PRO A 172 -33.33 -29.97 20.64
C PRO A 172 -33.21 -30.58 19.23
N ALA A 173 -33.28 -31.91 19.12
CA ALA A 173 -33.17 -32.60 17.84
C ALA A 173 -34.31 -32.28 16.85
N ASP A 174 -35.44 -31.78 17.37
CA ASP A 174 -36.62 -31.31 16.63
C ASP A 174 -36.67 -29.78 16.48
N HIS A 175 -35.58 -29.07 16.83
CA HIS A 175 -35.47 -27.64 16.59
C HIS A 175 -35.60 -27.34 15.09
N VAL A 176 -36.56 -26.48 14.76
CA VAL A 176 -36.79 -26.04 13.38
C VAL A 176 -36.08 -24.71 13.20
N PRO A 177 -35.09 -24.61 12.30
CA PRO A 177 -34.47 -23.35 11.95
C PRO A 177 -35.51 -22.31 11.54
N ARG A 178 -35.38 -21.09 12.03
CA ARG A 178 -36.19 -19.99 11.54
C ARG A 178 -35.77 -19.67 10.09
N THR A 179 -36.72 -19.72 9.17
CA THR A 179 -36.49 -19.35 7.76
C THR A 179 -37.24 -18.05 7.46
N THR A 180 -36.58 -17.06 6.84
CA THR A 180 -37.28 -15.88 6.31
C THR A 180 -37.92 -16.21 4.95
N PRO A 181 -39.13 -15.74 4.65
CA PRO A 181 -39.73 -15.88 3.32
C PRO A 181 -38.84 -15.25 2.24
N LYS A 182 -38.93 -15.74 0.99
CA LYS A 182 -38.44 -15.00 -0.20
C LYS A 182 -39.16 -13.65 -0.19
N GLU A 183 -38.48 -12.56 -0.56
CA GLU A 183 -39.16 -11.28 -0.78
C GLU A 183 -40.21 -11.51 -1.87
N GLU A 184 -41.45 -11.81 -1.46
CA GLU A 184 -42.61 -11.51 -2.29
C GLU A 184 -42.62 -9.98 -2.28
N ASP A 185 -42.30 -9.39 -3.43
CA ASP A 185 -42.72 -8.03 -3.73
C ASP A 185 -44.15 -7.90 -3.20
N GLU A 186 -44.40 -6.90 -2.35
CA GLU A 186 -45.76 -6.51 -2.00
C GLU A 186 -46.41 -5.98 -3.29
N ASP A 187 -46.78 -6.90 -4.19
CA ASP A 187 -47.55 -6.67 -5.39
C ASP A 187 -48.99 -6.52 -4.91
N ASP A 188 -49.42 -5.26 -4.92
CA ASP A 188 -50.79 -4.82 -4.75
C ASP A 188 -51.67 -5.36 -5.90
N GLY A 189 -51.99 -6.64 -5.78
CA GLY A 189 -53.21 -7.28 -6.24
C GLY A 189 -53.48 -7.23 -7.74
N TYR A 190 -52.86 -8.14 -8.50
CA TYR A 190 -53.49 -8.73 -9.68
C TYR A 190 -53.27 -10.24 -9.70
N GLU A 191 -54.39 -10.98 -9.61
CA GLU A 191 -54.43 -12.40 -9.97
C GLU A 191 -54.10 -12.53 -11.46
N GLU A 192 -53.13 -13.38 -11.83
CA GLU A 192 -53.35 -14.34 -12.90
C GLU A 192 -52.35 -15.50 -12.86
N GLU A 193 -52.93 -16.69 -13.03
CA GLU A 193 -52.28 -17.98 -13.17
C GLU A 193 -51.34 -17.98 -14.39
N ASP A 194 -50.08 -18.41 -14.26
CA ASP A 194 -49.45 -19.20 -15.32
C ASP A 194 -48.19 -19.96 -14.89
N GLN A 195 -47.94 -21.01 -15.66
CA GLN A 195 -47.13 -22.20 -15.38
C GLN A 195 -45.67 -21.95 -14.99
N TYR A 196 -45.24 -22.60 -13.90
CA TYR A 196 -43.83 -22.79 -13.53
C TYR A 196 -43.07 -23.53 -14.63
N VAL A 197 -42.27 -22.79 -15.38
CA VAL A 197 -41.06 -23.29 -16.03
C VAL A 197 -39.92 -22.82 -15.16
N GLU A 198 -39.21 -23.74 -14.50
CA GLU A 198 -37.93 -23.45 -13.85
C GLU A 198 -36.94 -23.01 -14.94
N GLU A 199 -36.81 -21.69 -15.16
CA GLU A 199 -35.65 -21.14 -15.83
C GLU A 199 -34.44 -21.31 -14.90
N PRO A 200 -33.27 -21.74 -15.41
CA PRO A 200 -32.08 -21.83 -14.59
C PRO A 200 -31.74 -20.45 -14.03
N GLU A 201 -31.77 -20.31 -12.69
CA GLU A 201 -31.43 -19.06 -12.00
C GLU A 201 -30.03 -18.58 -12.46
N GLU A 202 -29.99 -17.41 -13.10
CA GLU A 202 -28.76 -16.79 -13.57
C GLU A 202 -27.90 -16.33 -12.37
N PRO A 203 -26.56 -16.37 -12.48
CA PRO A 203 -25.68 -16.06 -11.35
C PRO A 203 -25.76 -14.59 -10.94
N ALA A 204 -25.79 -14.32 -9.63
CA ALA A 204 -25.76 -12.96 -9.09
C ALA A 204 -24.50 -12.20 -9.55
N SER A 205 -24.60 -10.88 -9.69
CA SER A 205 -23.48 -10.04 -10.15
C SER A 205 -22.19 -10.25 -9.34
N HIS A 206 -22.31 -10.48 -8.04
CA HIS A 206 -21.19 -10.78 -7.15
C HIS A 206 -20.48 -12.09 -7.54
N ASP A 207 -21.22 -13.13 -7.91
CA ASP A 207 -20.67 -14.42 -8.28
C ASP A 207 -19.91 -14.34 -9.61
N VAL A 208 -20.42 -13.56 -10.56
CA VAL A 208 -19.75 -13.31 -11.84
C VAL A 208 -18.44 -12.56 -11.66
N ILE A 209 -18.43 -11.50 -10.84
CA ILE A 209 -17.19 -10.75 -10.54
C ILE A 209 -16.18 -11.67 -9.85
N ARG A 210 -16.60 -12.41 -8.82
CA ARG A 210 -15.73 -13.34 -8.10
C ARG A 210 -15.12 -14.38 -9.04
N ALA A 211 -15.95 -15.02 -9.87
CA ALA A 211 -15.50 -16.02 -10.83
C ALA A 211 -14.47 -15.45 -11.81
N ALA A 212 -14.69 -14.24 -12.33
CA ALA A 212 -13.76 -13.59 -13.26
C ALA A 212 -12.39 -13.34 -12.61
N PHE A 213 -12.35 -12.86 -11.36
CA PHE A 213 -11.09 -12.67 -10.64
C PHE A 213 -10.43 -14.00 -10.26
N GLU A 214 -11.21 -15.02 -9.90
CA GLU A 214 -10.67 -16.36 -9.59
C GLU A 214 -10.07 -17.06 -10.81
N GLU A 215 -10.67 -16.85 -11.98
CA GLU A 215 -10.17 -17.36 -13.26
C GLU A 215 -8.84 -16.71 -13.66
N VAL A 216 -8.73 -15.39 -13.49
CA VAL A 216 -7.52 -14.64 -13.87
C VAL A 216 -6.42 -14.78 -12.84
N TYR A 217 -6.70 -14.47 -11.57
CA TYR A 217 -5.66 -14.31 -10.54
C TYR A 217 -5.49 -15.50 -9.60
N GLY A 218 -6.50 -16.39 -9.52
CA GLY A 218 -6.50 -17.56 -8.66
C GLY A 218 -7.48 -17.48 -7.47
N PRO A 219 -7.54 -18.50 -6.61
CA PRO A 219 -8.61 -18.64 -5.63
C PRO A 219 -8.62 -17.52 -4.59
N ILE A 220 -9.83 -17.07 -4.22
CA ILE A 220 -10.01 -16.09 -3.14
C ILE A 220 -9.60 -16.75 -1.81
N GLN A 221 -8.64 -16.13 -1.14
CA GLN A 221 -8.13 -16.59 0.16
C GLN A 221 -9.06 -16.17 1.30
N THR A 222 -9.47 -14.90 1.30
CA THR A 222 -10.26 -14.27 2.37
C THR A 222 -11.21 -13.24 1.78
N THR A 223 -12.37 -13.07 2.41
CA THR A 223 -13.32 -12.00 2.11
C THR A 223 -13.60 -11.18 3.37
N TYR A 224 -13.34 -9.89 3.31
CA TYR A 224 -13.81 -8.90 4.26
C TYR A 224 -15.18 -8.43 3.85
N ARG A 225 -16.05 -8.21 4.83
CA ARG A 225 -17.34 -7.59 4.60
C ARG A 225 -17.45 -6.40 5.52
N HIS A 226 -17.75 -5.24 4.95
CA HIS A 226 -17.88 -4.01 5.71
C HIS A 226 -19.25 -3.40 5.47
N LYS A 227 -19.89 -2.97 6.56
CA LYS A 227 -21.18 -2.29 6.55
C LYS A 227 -20.91 -0.82 6.73
N TYR A 228 -21.09 -0.04 5.69
CA TYR A 228 -21.15 1.42 5.78
C TYR A 228 -22.62 1.84 5.92
N PRO A 229 -22.97 3.10 6.24
CA PRO A 229 -24.35 3.62 6.24
C PRO A 229 -25.19 3.48 4.94
N SER A 230 -24.80 2.63 3.97
CA SER A 230 -25.54 2.28 2.76
C SER A 230 -26.37 0.99 2.92
N GLN A 231 -27.24 0.70 1.95
CA GLN A 231 -28.23 -0.39 2.04
C GLN A 231 -27.61 -1.79 1.91
N LEU A 232 -26.43 -1.90 1.28
CA LEU A 232 -25.73 -3.15 1.01
C LEU A 232 -24.33 -3.23 1.62
N PHE A 233 -23.82 -4.46 1.70
CA PHE A 233 -22.46 -4.74 2.16
C PHE A 233 -21.48 -4.57 1.01
N VAL A 234 -20.45 -3.74 1.22
CA VAL A 234 -19.25 -3.82 0.40
C VAL A 234 -18.43 -5.00 0.90
N GLN A 235 -18.10 -5.92 0.00
CA GLN A 235 -17.16 -7.00 0.27
C GLN A 235 -15.82 -6.66 -0.37
N VAL A 236 -14.72 -6.93 0.33
CA VAL A 236 -13.37 -6.89 -0.23
C VAL A 236 -12.80 -8.31 -0.23
N HIS A 237 -12.47 -8.80 -1.40
CA HIS A 237 -11.89 -10.13 -1.60
C HIS A 237 -10.38 -10.01 -1.76
N ILE A 238 -9.65 -11.00 -1.25
CA ILE A 238 -8.18 -11.04 -1.28
C ILE A 238 -7.74 -12.32 -1.96
N ILE A 239 -6.94 -12.20 -3.01
CA ILE A 239 -6.26 -13.30 -3.69
C ILE A 239 -4.76 -13.19 -3.37
N ALA A 240 -4.18 -14.31 -2.93
CA ALA A 240 -2.77 -14.38 -2.56
C ALA A 240 -1.83 -14.35 -3.78
N PRO A 241 -0.57 -13.92 -3.61
CA PRO A 241 0.43 -13.96 -4.68
C PRO A 241 0.58 -15.38 -5.26
N SER A 242 0.73 -15.43 -6.58
CA SER A 242 1.02 -16.65 -7.33
C SER A 242 2.31 -16.48 -8.15
N THR A 243 2.77 -17.56 -8.79
CA THR A 243 3.92 -17.48 -9.69
C THR A 243 3.68 -16.57 -10.90
N ALA A 244 2.42 -16.45 -11.34
CA ALA A 244 2.03 -15.57 -12.45
C ALA A 244 1.82 -14.12 -11.98
N TYR A 245 1.33 -13.93 -10.76
CA TYR A 245 0.99 -12.64 -10.18
C TYR A 245 1.68 -12.47 -8.83
N PRO A 246 2.91 -11.92 -8.77
CA PRO A 246 3.73 -11.85 -7.56
C PRO A 246 3.31 -10.72 -6.61
N TYR A 247 2.00 -10.55 -6.41
CA TYR A 247 1.37 -9.52 -5.58
C TYR A 247 -0.01 -10.01 -5.13
N TYR A 248 -0.51 -9.46 -4.03
CA TYR A 248 -1.89 -9.64 -3.62
C TYR A 248 -2.82 -8.86 -4.55
N VAL A 249 -3.97 -9.43 -4.86
CA VAL A 249 -5.06 -8.73 -5.56
C VAL A 249 -6.20 -8.55 -4.57
N LEU A 250 -6.56 -7.29 -4.33
CA LEU A 250 -7.71 -6.91 -3.50
C LEU A 250 -8.76 -6.30 -4.43
N PHE A 251 -10.02 -6.71 -4.31
CA PHE A 251 -11.10 -6.16 -5.13
C PHE A 251 -12.43 -6.15 -4.41
N THR A 252 -13.33 -5.27 -4.83
CA THR A 252 -14.65 -5.12 -4.21
C THR A 252 -15.74 -5.91 -4.94
N THR A 253 -16.78 -6.26 -4.20
CA THR A 253 -18.12 -6.53 -4.74
C THR A 253 -19.17 -5.83 -3.89
N GLY A 254 -20.33 -5.53 -4.48
CA GLY A 254 -21.46 -4.93 -3.76
C GLY A 254 -21.39 -3.42 -3.66
N MET A 255 -20.73 -2.76 -4.62
CA MET A 255 -20.62 -1.30 -4.71
C MET A 255 -21.84 -0.58 -5.30
N SER A 256 -22.79 -1.31 -5.89
CA SER A 256 -23.93 -0.64 -6.56
C SER A 256 -25.19 -1.50 -6.61
N ASP A 257 -26.26 -0.96 -6.01
CA ASP A 257 -27.60 -1.58 -5.93
C ASP A 257 -28.46 -1.20 -7.14
N TYR A 258 -28.05 -0.14 -7.85
CA TYR A 258 -28.66 0.37 -9.06
C TYR A 258 -27.56 0.93 -9.95
N ALA A 259 -27.79 0.85 -11.25
CA ALA A 259 -26.80 1.28 -12.21
C ALA A 259 -26.68 2.81 -12.25
N ILE A 260 -25.45 3.33 -12.28
CA ILE A 260 -25.19 4.75 -12.06
C ILE A 260 -25.03 5.47 -13.40
N GLY A 261 -25.84 6.51 -13.62
CA GLY A 261 -25.84 7.33 -14.83
C GLY A 261 -26.66 6.78 -16.02
N TYR A 262 -26.67 7.51 -17.13
CA TYR A 262 -27.48 7.21 -18.32
C TYR A 262 -27.12 5.89 -19.05
N ASN A 263 -25.99 5.26 -18.70
CA ASN A 263 -25.45 4.07 -19.38
C ASN A 263 -25.59 2.76 -18.57
N LEU A 264 -26.26 2.78 -17.41
CA LEU A 264 -26.54 1.59 -16.61
C LEU A 264 -25.31 0.68 -16.34
N LEU A 265 -24.18 1.26 -15.93
CA LEU A 265 -22.97 0.53 -15.54
C LEU A 265 -22.92 0.32 -14.02
N TYR A 266 -22.62 -0.91 -13.57
CA TYR A 266 -22.12 -1.14 -12.20
C TYR A 266 -20.61 -0.93 -12.18
N VAL A 267 -20.06 -0.46 -11.07
CA VAL A 267 -18.62 -0.18 -10.95
C VAL A 267 -18.06 -0.88 -9.74
N GLU A 268 -16.93 -1.57 -9.90
CA GLU A 268 -16.19 -2.21 -8.81
C GLU A 268 -14.71 -1.81 -8.86
N ASN A 269 -14.04 -1.80 -7.71
CA ASN A 269 -12.66 -1.36 -7.58
C ASN A 269 -11.70 -2.54 -7.37
N MET A 270 -10.47 -2.39 -7.86
CA MET A 270 -9.38 -3.30 -7.57
C MET A 270 -8.08 -2.58 -7.22
N MET A 271 -7.23 -3.27 -6.48
CA MET A 271 -5.94 -2.81 -6.00
C MET A 271 -4.95 -3.96 -5.94
N LYS A 272 -3.71 -3.72 -6.38
CA LYS A 272 -2.61 -4.70 -6.30
C LYS A 272 -1.64 -4.28 -5.20
N VAL A 273 -1.30 -5.19 -4.30
CA VAL A 273 -0.48 -4.91 -3.11
C VAL A 273 0.74 -5.84 -3.09
N PRO A 274 1.96 -5.40 -2.71
CA PRO A 274 3.17 -6.22 -2.73
C PRO A 274 3.03 -7.55 -1.97
N ALA A 275 3.70 -8.60 -2.46
CA ALA A 275 3.63 -9.94 -1.87
C ALA A 275 4.22 -10.02 -0.44
N ASP A 276 5.15 -9.14 -0.09
CA ASP A 276 5.77 -9.02 1.23
C ASP A 276 4.95 -8.19 2.23
N TRP A 277 3.79 -7.67 1.81
CA TRP A 277 2.91 -6.89 2.67
C TRP A 277 2.40 -7.64 3.90
N LEU A 278 2.19 -8.97 3.80
CA LEU A 278 1.65 -9.82 4.86
C LEU A 278 2.60 -10.93 5.31
N ASP A 279 3.91 -10.67 5.45
CA ASP A 279 4.93 -11.65 5.89
C ASP A 279 4.45 -12.62 7.01
N GLY A 280 3.90 -13.79 6.64
CA GLY A 280 3.38 -14.83 7.54
C GLY A 280 1.96 -14.55 8.10
N GLU A 281 1.19 -15.64 8.26
CA GLU A 281 -0.24 -15.73 8.67
C GLU A 281 -0.91 -14.39 8.95
N ALA A 282 -1.80 -13.98 8.04
CA ALA A 282 -2.41 -12.67 8.06
C ALA A 282 -3.12 -12.39 9.40
N ASP A 283 -2.43 -11.62 10.25
CA ASP A 283 -2.96 -11.13 11.51
C ASP A 283 -3.76 -9.86 11.22
N TRP A 284 -5.04 -10.07 10.98
CA TRP A 284 -6.01 -9.02 10.70
C TRP A 284 -6.47 -8.30 11.98
N SER A 285 -5.71 -8.35 13.06
CA SER A 285 -5.85 -7.41 14.18
C SER A 285 -4.90 -6.21 14.03
N ASP A 286 -3.88 -6.34 13.17
CA ASP A 286 -2.87 -5.32 12.90
C ASP A 286 -3.44 -4.18 12.05
N LYS A 287 -3.48 -2.97 12.64
CA LYS A 287 -4.06 -1.77 12.03
C LYS A 287 -3.25 -1.30 10.82
N ASP A 288 -1.93 -1.50 10.84
CA ASP A 288 -1.03 -1.07 9.75
C ASP A 288 -1.17 -1.96 8.51
N LYS A 289 -1.81 -3.13 8.67
CA LYS A 289 -2.11 -4.09 7.61
C LYS A 289 -3.58 -4.05 7.17
N LYS A 290 -4.40 -3.11 7.65
CA LYS A 290 -5.81 -2.96 7.25
C LYS A 290 -6.11 -1.78 6.34
N TRP A 291 -5.20 -0.81 6.24
CA TRP A 291 -5.50 0.43 5.54
C TRP A 291 -5.86 0.26 4.04
N PRO A 292 -5.32 -0.67 3.23
CA PRO A 292 -5.73 -0.79 1.82
C PRO A 292 -7.17 -1.31 1.69
N ILE A 293 -7.54 -2.24 2.58
CA ILE A 293 -8.90 -2.78 2.68
C ILE A 293 -9.85 -1.66 3.06
N ASN A 294 -9.51 -0.87 4.09
CA ASN A 294 -10.31 0.27 4.52
C ASN A 294 -10.43 1.35 3.43
N TRP A 295 -9.38 1.55 2.64
CA TRP A 295 -9.39 2.50 1.53
C TRP A 295 -10.34 2.04 0.42
N LEU A 296 -10.24 0.78 0.00
CA LEU A 296 -11.16 0.16 -0.97
C LEU A 296 -12.61 0.28 -0.53
N ILE A 297 -12.88 -0.05 0.73
CA ILE A 297 -14.21 0.09 1.34
C ILE A 297 -14.72 1.52 1.23
N LYS A 298 -13.91 2.52 1.59
CA LYS A 298 -14.37 3.91 1.56
C LYS A 298 -14.63 4.42 0.16
N LEU A 299 -13.76 4.10 -0.81
CA LEU A 299 -14.01 4.44 -2.21
C LEU A 299 -15.29 3.77 -2.72
N ALA A 300 -15.47 2.49 -2.39
CA ALA A 300 -16.67 1.72 -2.71
C ALA A 300 -17.95 2.34 -2.17
N ASN A 301 -17.86 3.17 -1.13
CA ASN A 301 -18.99 3.82 -0.49
C ASN A 301 -19.33 5.22 -1.01
N ILE A 302 -18.42 5.88 -1.74
CA ILE A 302 -18.67 7.22 -2.32
C ILE A 302 -19.99 7.27 -3.12
N PRO A 303 -20.28 6.29 -4.01
CA PRO A 303 -21.50 6.33 -4.80
C PRO A 303 -22.78 6.25 -3.97
N HIS A 304 -22.72 5.55 -2.83
CA HIS A 304 -23.85 5.45 -1.91
C HIS A 304 -24.00 6.70 -1.03
N ALA A 305 -22.89 7.28 -0.56
CA ALA A 305 -22.89 8.40 0.37
C ALA A 305 -23.14 9.75 -0.32
N GLU A 306 -22.48 9.97 -1.46
CA GLU A 306 -22.45 11.27 -2.14
C GLU A 306 -23.33 11.29 -3.40
N LYS A 307 -23.87 10.13 -3.82
CA LYS A 307 -24.61 9.94 -5.09
C LYS A 307 -23.79 10.38 -6.32
N THR A 308 -22.47 10.30 -6.20
CA THR A 308 -21.49 10.65 -7.24
C THR A 308 -20.57 9.46 -7.44
N GLN A 309 -20.31 9.12 -8.70
CA GLN A 309 -19.35 8.08 -9.06
C GLN A 309 -18.09 8.76 -9.60
N PRO A 310 -16.93 8.57 -8.97
CA PRO A 310 -15.66 8.99 -9.56
C PRO A 310 -15.44 8.38 -10.96
N GLU A 311 -14.97 9.18 -11.90
CA GLU A 311 -14.64 8.75 -13.26
C GLU A 311 -13.20 8.26 -13.37
N ARG A 312 -12.91 7.42 -14.36
CA ARG A 312 -11.51 7.11 -14.72
C ARG A 312 -10.84 8.40 -15.17
N GLY A 313 -9.72 8.77 -14.56
CA GLY A 313 -9.25 10.17 -14.65
C GLY A 313 -9.17 10.86 -13.31
N ASP A 314 -10.08 10.51 -12.41
CA ASP A 314 -10.20 11.21 -11.14
C ASP A 314 -9.16 10.70 -10.14
N ILE A 315 -8.65 11.64 -9.35
CA ILE A 315 -7.82 11.34 -8.19
C ILE A 315 -8.68 11.54 -6.95
N VAL A 316 -8.88 10.46 -6.21
CA VAL A 316 -9.61 10.48 -4.95
C VAL A 316 -8.64 10.76 -3.82
N SER A 317 -8.81 11.93 -3.19
CA SER A 317 -7.98 12.44 -2.10
C SER A 317 -8.09 11.61 -0.83
N ASN A 318 -7.01 11.57 -0.05
CA ASN A 318 -7.07 11.11 1.34
C ASN A 318 -7.54 12.20 2.33
N ASN A 319 -7.56 13.48 1.96
CA ASN A 319 -7.71 14.61 2.89
C ASN A 319 -9.17 15.05 3.20
N ASP A 320 -10.18 14.60 2.45
CA ASP A 320 -11.56 15.09 2.57
C ASP A 320 -12.43 14.31 3.57
N GLY A 321 -11.82 13.71 4.60
CA GLY A 321 -12.55 12.86 5.56
C GLY A 321 -12.84 11.45 5.07
N LEU A 322 -12.51 11.13 3.81
CA LEU A 322 -12.41 9.76 3.30
C LEU A 322 -11.16 9.02 3.85
N ALA A 323 -10.31 9.67 4.64
CA ALA A 323 -9.30 9.01 5.47
C ALA A 323 -9.16 9.67 6.85
N THR A 324 -10.22 9.72 7.65
CA THR A 324 -9.98 9.57 9.10
C THR A 324 -9.69 8.09 9.36
N VAL A 325 -8.67 7.80 10.17
CA VAL A 325 -7.95 6.53 10.33
C VAL A 325 -7.09 6.21 9.09
N TYR A 326 -5.76 6.35 9.07
CA TYR A 326 -4.74 6.02 10.09
C TYR A 326 -3.47 6.90 9.94
N ASP A 327 -2.87 7.30 11.06
CA ASP A 327 -1.55 7.95 11.22
C ASP A 327 -0.39 7.01 10.76
N ILE A 328 -0.31 6.71 9.47
CA ILE A 328 0.91 6.17 8.87
C ILE A 328 1.61 7.36 8.20
N GLU A 329 2.88 7.60 8.53
CA GLU A 329 3.74 8.55 7.80
C GLU A 329 4.01 7.99 6.40
N THR A 330 3.01 8.07 5.51
CA THR A 330 3.11 7.70 4.10
C THR A 330 3.03 8.95 3.24
N HIS A 331 3.83 8.98 2.18
CA HIS A 331 3.79 10.04 1.17
C HIS A 331 2.59 9.92 0.22
N LEU A 332 1.78 8.86 0.36
CA LEU A 332 0.54 8.64 -0.38
C LEU A 332 -0.48 9.73 -0.04
N SER A 333 -1.03 10.39 -1.06
CA SER A 333 -1.99 11.50 -0.93
C SER A 333 -3.35 11.23 -1.58
N GLY A 334 -3.44 10.22 -2.44
CA GLY A 334 -4.70 9.78 -3.04
C GLY A 334 -4.53 8.55 -3.92
N MET A 335 -5.60 8.14 -4.58
CA MET A 335 -5.57 7.12 -5.64
C MET A 335 -6.15 7.68 -6.93
N LEU A 336 -5.48 7.44 -8.03
CA LEU A 336 -5.98 7.67 -9.37
C LEU A 336 -6.82 6.46 -9.81
N ILE A 337 -7.98 6.73 -10.41
CA ILE A 337 -8.86 5.71 -10.97
C ILE A 337 -8.49 5.46 -12.44
N SER A 338 -8.11 4.22 -12.74
CA SER A 338 -7.63 3.78 -14.06
C SER A 338 -8.40 2.55 -14.57
N ALA A 339 -8.19 2.21 -15.84
CA ALA A 339 -8.63 0.93 -16.38
C ALA A 339 -7.64 -0.18 -15.98
N PRO A 340 -8.10 -1.39 -15.63
CA PRO A 340 -7.20 -2.49 -15.37
C PRO A 340 -6.44 -2.89 -16.64
N THR A 341 -5.18 -3.29 -16.51
CA THR A 341 -4.39 -3.84 -17.64
C THR A 341 -4.99 -5.08 -18.25
N ASP A 342 -5.63 -5.92 -17.44
CA ASP A 342 -6.21 -7.17 -17.90
C ASP A 342 -7.55 -6.89 -18.59
N SER A 343 -7.59 -7.11 -19.91
CA SER A 343 -8.78 -6.84 -20.72
C SER A 343 -9.97 -7.72 -20.37
N ASP A 344 -9.73 -8.89 -19.78
CA ASP A 344 -10.77 -9.90 -19.56
C ASP A 344 -11.68 -9.51 -18.39
N ILE A 345 -11.20 -8.65 -17.50
CA ILE A 345 -11.97 -8.11 -16.36
C ILE A 345 -12.35 -6.65 -16.51
N GLN A 346 -11.87 -5.92 -17.53
CA GLN A 346 -12.20 -4.49 -17.70
C GLN A 346 -13.72 -4.22 -17.73
N ARG A 347 -14.47 -5.14 -18.34
CA ARG A 347 -15.93 -5.09 -18.46
C ARG A 347 -16.53 -6.49 -18.41
N LEU A 348 -17.45 -6.71 -17.48
CA LEU A 348 -18.14 -8.00 -17.31
C LEU A 348 -19.64 -7.86 -17.64
N PRO A 349 -20.20 -8.68 -18.53
CA PRO A 349 -21.62 -8.59 -18.89
C PRO A 349 -22.53 -9.38 -17.92
N ILE A 350 -23.61 -8.77 -17.43
CA ILE A 350 -24.68 -9.40 -16.61
C ILE A 350 -26.04 -8.81 -17.00
N GLU A 351 -27.05 -9.62 -17.34
CA GLU A 351 -28.44 -9.19 -17.63
C GLU A 351 -28.58 -7.97 -18.56
N GLY A 352 -27.77 -7.88 -19.62
CA GLY A 352 -27.79 -6.73 -20.53
C GLY A 352 -27.21 -5.43 -19.96
N LYS A 353 -26.58 -5.50 -18.78
CA LYS A 353 -25.80 -4.44 -18.13
C LYS A 353 -24.31 -4.81 -18.18
N GLU A 354 -23.43 -3.81 -18.09
CA GLU A 354 -21.98 -4.01 -17.99
C GLU A 354 -21.51 -3.63 -16.57
N ILE A 355 -20.62 -4.44 -15.99
CA ILE A 355 -19.85 -4.09 -14.80
C ILE A 355 -18.48 -3.62 -15.25
N ARG A 356 -18.10 -2.41 -14.86
CA ARG A 356 -16.77 -1.85 -15.06
C ARG A 356 -15.92 -2.14 -13.84
N ILE A 357 -14.72 -2.67 -14.08
CA ILE A 357 -13.69 -2.76 -13.04
C ILE A 357 -12.75 -1.57 -13.18
N ASP A 358 -12.49 -0.89 -12.07
CA ASP A 358 -11.58 0.24 -11.97
C ASP A 358 -10.36 -0.12 -11.12
N GLU A 359 -9.19 0.13 -11.67
CA GLU A 359 -7.92 -0.11 -10.99
C GLU A 359 -7.42 1.14 -10.28
N LEU A 360 -6.98 0.98 -9.04
CA LEU A 360 -6.54 2.05 -8.18
C LEU A 360 -5.01 2.18 -8.20
N VAL A 361 -4.54 3.32 -8.68
CA VAL A 361 -3.10 3.63 -8.81
C VAL A 361 -2.71 4.64 -7.72
N PRO A 362 -1.68 4.37 -6.90
CA PRO A 362 -1.28 5.27 -5.81
C PRO A 362 -0.73 6.59 -6.35
N VAL A 363 -1.19 7.70 -5.77
CA VAL A 363 -0.75 9.07 -6.08
C VAL A 363 -0.09 9.69 -4.85
N TYR A 364 1.15 10.14 -5.01
CA TYR A 364 1.96 10.72 -3.92
C TYR A 364 1.76 12.24 -3.82
N LYS A 365 2.17 12.83 -2.70
CA LYS A 365 1.98 14.27 -2.43
C LYS A 365 2.49 15.18 -3.54
N ALA A 366 3.69 14.95 -4.05
CA ALA A 366 4.23 15.76 -5.14
C ALA A 366 3.44 15.57 -6.44
N GLU A 367 2.99 14.34 -6.73
CA GLU A 367 2.16 14.03 -7.91
C GLU A 367 0.79 14.68 -7.84
N TRP A 368 0.19 14.67 -6.65
CA TRP A 368 -1.04 15.40 -6.36
C TRP A 368 -0.85 16.90 -6.63
N GLN A 369 0.18 17.51 -6.05
CA GLN A 369 0.49 18.93 -6.26
C GLN A 369 0.75 19.25 -7.74
N TYR A 370 1.37 18.32 -8.47
CA TYR A 370 1.54 18.47 -9.91
C TYR A 370 0.21 18.41 -10.66
N ALA A 371 -0.69 17.49 -10.31
CA ALA A 371 -2.03 17.40 -10.90
C ALA A 371 -2.88 18.63 -10.60
N GLU A 372 -2.79 19.22 -9.40
CA GLU A 372 -3.48 20.48 -9.07
C GLU A 372 -3.04 21.64 -9.98
N VAL A 373 -1.78 21.66 -10.40
CA VAL A 373 -1.22 22.72 -11.26
C VAL A 373 -1.42 22.42 -12.75
N ASN A 374 -1.31 21.16 -13.17
CA ASN A 374 -1.22 20.77 -14.59
C ASN A 374 -2.42 19.96 -15.10
N GLY A 375 -3.34 19.57 -14.21
CA GLY A 375 -4.48 18.70 -14.48
C GLY A 375 -4.16 17.21 -14.33
N ASN A 376 -5.21 16.41 -14.04
CA ASN A 376 -5.09 14.95 -13.85
C ASN A 376 -4.59 14.25 -15.11
N GLU A 377 -5.04 14.66 -16.30
CA GLU A 377 -4.59 14.09 -17.59
C GLU A 377 -3.06 14.20 -17.76
N ALA A 378 -2.46 15.32 -17.38
CA ALA A 378 -1.01 15.52 -17.45
C ALA A 378 -0.26 14.62 -16.47
N LEU A 379 -0.83 14.38 -15.28
CA LEU A 379 -0.29 13.40 -14.35
C LEU A 379 -0.41 11.97 -14.91
N GLN A 380 -1.55 11.61 -15.50
CA GLN A 380 -1.75 10.29 -16.11
C GLN A 380 -0.74 10.01 -17.22
N GLU A 381 -0.47 10.99 -18.08
CA GLU A 381 0.58 10.86 -19.10
C GLU A 381 1.95 10.62 -18.47
N LYS A 382 2.28 11.33 -17.39
CA LYS A 382 3.53 11.13 -16.66
C LYS A 382 3.62 9.75 -16.02
N LEU A 383 2.57 9.30 -15.33
CA LEU A 383 2.51 7.96 -14.72
C LEU A 383 2.63 6.86 -15.78
N ALA A 384 1.97 7.02 -16.93
CA ALA A 384 2.06 6.10 -18.06
C ALA A 384 3.46 6.10 -18.69
N VAL A 385 4.10 7.27 -18.86
CA VAL A 385 5.48 7.40 -19.37
C VAL A 385 6.48 6.74 -18.42
N ALA A 386 6.27 6.90 -17.11
CA ALA A 386 7.10 6.30 -16.08
C ALA A 386 6.83 4.81 -15.85
N GLN A 387 5.84 4.24 -16.54
CA GLN A 387 5.43 2.83 -16.38
C GLN A 387 5.22 2.46 -14.92
N VAL A 388 4.56 3.35 -14.15
CA VAL A 388 4.28 3.09 -12.74
C VAL A 388 3.56 1.75 -12.63
N GLN A 389 4.16 0.84 -11.86
CA GLN A 389 3.58 -0.49 -11.67
C GLN A 389 2.27 -0.35 -10.91
N GLU A 390 1.26 -1.09 -11.36
CA GLU A 390 -0.09 -1.09 -10.76
C GLU A 390 -0.10 -1.72 -9.36
N VAL A 391 0.98 -2.41 -9.00
CA VAL A 391 1.27 -2.86 -7.65
C VAL A 391 1.70 -1.66 -6.82
N ILE A 392 1.03 -1.43 -5.70
CA ILE A 392 1.36 -0.32 -4.83
C ILE A 392 2.78 -0.46 -4.30
N ASP A 393 3.67 0.39 -4.77
CA ASP A 393 5.04 0.50 -4.25
C ASP A 393 5.11 1.63 -3.23
N PHE A 394 4.99 1.29 -1.94
CA PHE A 394 5.02 2.23 -0.83
C PHE A 394 6.28 3.10 -0.77
N GLN A 395 7.34 2.74 -1.50
CA GLN A 395 8.64 3.41 -1.47
C GLN A 395 8.99 4.07 -2.82
N ARG A 396 8.09 4.08 -3.81
CA ARG A 396 8.36 4.76 -5.09
C ARG A 396 8.44 6.28 -4.92
N PRO A 397 9.44 6.95 -5.53
CA PRO A 397 9.45 8.41 -5.59
C PRO A 397 8.35 8.93 -6.53
N ALA A 398 7.96 10.19 -6.34
CA ALA A 398 6.98 10.86 -7.18
C ALA A 398 7.50 11.06 -8.61
N VAL A 399 6.71 10.65 -9.61
CA VAL A 399 7.08 10.70 -11.03
C VAL A 399 7.27 12.13 -11.54
N VAL A 400 6.65 13.09 -10.87
CA VAL A 400 6.65 14.50 -11.29
C VAL A 400 7.97 15.20 -11.01
N ASP A 401 8.80 14.64 -10.13
CA ASP A 401 10.16 15.11 -9.85
C ASP A 401 11.18 14.57 -10.87
N MET A 402 10.73 13.73 -11.83
CA MET A 402 11.55 13.31 -12.96
C MET A 402 11.64 14.43 -14.03
N PRO A 403 12.84 14.77 -14.53
CA PRO A 403 13.01 15.82 -15.53
C PRO A 403 12.23 15.50 -16.80
N ALA A 404 11.52 16.51 -17.34
CA ALA A 404 10.63 16.36 -18.48
C ALA A 404 11.35 15.78 -19.71
N SER A 405 11.03 14.54 -20.08
CA SER A 405 11.34 14.04 -21.42
C SER A 405 10.39 14.70 -22.41
N GLU A 406 10.94 15.41 -23.39
CA GLU A 406 10.19 16.01 -24.50
C GLU A 406 9.23 14.99 -25.15
N GLY A 407 7.95 15.35 -25.21
CA GLY A 407 6.86 14.57 -25.76
C GLY A 407 6.88 14.40 -27.29
N PRO A 408 5.88 13.69 -27.84
CA PRO A 408 6.09 12.76 -28.95
C PRO A 408 5.77 13.36 -30.33
N SER A 409 6.56 12.97 -31.33
CA SER A 409 6.10 12.86 -32.71
C SER A 409 6.45 11.46 -33.24
N LYS A 410 5.43 10.68 -33.62
CA LYS A 410 5.53 9.37 -34.30
C LYS A 410 6.36 9.52 -35.61
N PRO A 411 6.96 8.47 -36.21
CA PRO A 411 6.73 7.03 -36.00
C PRO A 411 8.01 6.20 -35.75
N ILE A 412 7.77 4.98 -35.22
CA ILE A 412 8.65 3.80 -35.11
C ILE A 412 10.08 4.01 -35.60
N LYS A 413 11.04 4.20 -34.68
CA LYS A 413 12.47 4.01 -34.96
C LYS A 413 13.16 3.25 -33.82
N LYS A 414 14.04 2.35 -34.27
CA LYS A 414 14.89 1.38 -33.56
C LYS A 414 15.37 1.80 -32.16
N PRO A 415 15.60 0.82 -31.25
CA PRO A 415 15.93 1.06 -29.85
C PRO A 415 17.02 2.12 -29.70
N LYS A 416 16.73 3.12 -28.86
CA LYS A 416 17.65 4.21 -28.52
C LYS A 416 18.87 3.57 -27.84
N LYS A 417 20.06 3.83 -28.38
CA LYS A 417 21.31 3.33 -27.82
C LYS A 417 21.56 4.09 -26.51
N LEU A 418 21.40 3.41 -25.38
CA LEU A 418 21.67 3.96 -24.04
C LEU A 418 23.11 4.50 -23.98
N SER A 419 23.32 5.59 -23.24
CA SER A 419 24.66 6.01 -22.86
C SER A 419 25.32 4.97 -21.95
N ASN A 420 26.64 5.04 -21.81
CA ASN A 420 27.38 4.13 -20.94
C ASN A 420 26.90 4.23 -19.50
N SER A 421 26.80 5.45 -18.99
CA SER A 421 26.36 5.74 -17.63
C SER A 421 24.93 5.26 -17.37
N GLU A 422 24.02 5.38 -18.35
CA GLU A 422 22.65 4.81 -18.24
C GLU A 422 22.65 3.27 -18.28
N THR A 423 23.50 2.66 -19.11
CA THR A 423 23.60 1.18 -19.18
C THR A 423 24.15 0.58 -17.88
N ILE A 424 25.14 1.23 -17.29
CA ILE A 424 25.73 0.84 -16.00
C ILE A 424 24.70 1.02 -14.90
N ARG A 425 24.04 2.19 -14.86
CA ARG A 425 22.98 2.49 -13.90
C ARG A 425 21.91 1.40 -13.86
N GLN A 426 21.37 1.03 -15.03
CA GLN A 426 20.35 -0.02 -15.12
C GLN A 426 20.83 -1.37 -14.58
N ARG A 427 22.10 -1.73 -14.79
CA ARG A 427 22.67 -2.98 -14.27
C ARG A 427 22.82 -2.95 -12.76
N PHE A 428 23.25 -1.82 -12.20
CA PHE A 428 23.30 -1.64 -10.75
C PHE A 428 21.89 -1.69 -10.13
N GLU A 429 20.91 -1.05 -10.75
CA GLU A 429 19.51 -1.09 -10.31
C GLU A 429 18.93 -2.51 -10.37
N THR A 430 19.26 -3.26 -11.42
CA THR A 430 18.82 -4.66 -11.60
C THR A 430 19.46 -5.59 -10.57
N GLU A 431 20.76 -5.42 -10.28
CA GLU A 431 21.49 -6.34 -9.40
C GLU A 431 21.25 -6.04 -7.92
N TYR A 432 21.36 -4.76 -7.54
CA TYR A 432 21.41 -4.34 -6.14
C TYR A 432 20.12 -3.72 -5.61
N GLY A 433 19.23 -3.25 -6.49
CA GLY A 433 17.95 -2.63 -6.12
C GLY A 433 17.87 -1.14 -6.48
N PRO A 434 16.77 -0.47 -6.08
CA PRO A 434 16.48 0.89 -6.52
C PRO A 434 17.50 1.91 -6.01
N ILE A 435 17.79 2.91 -6.83
CA ILE A 435 18.63 4.06 -6.43
C ILE A 435 17.89 4.85 -5.36
N ALA A 436 18.49 4.86 -4.18
CA ALA A 436 18.08 5.66 -3.03
C ALA A 436 18.29 7.15 -3.27
N PHE A 437 19.47 7.51 -3.79
CA PHE A 437 19.84 8.89 -3.97
C PHE A 437 20.87 9.05 -5.08
N GLN A 438 20.69 10.07 -5.91
CA GLN A 438 21.61 10.39 -7.01
C GLN A 438 22.32 11.71 -6.73
N PHE A 439 23.64 11.66 -6.65
CA PHE A 439 24.48 12.85 -6.62
C PHE A 439 24.86 13.24 -8.03
N THR A 440 24.58 14.49 -8.38
CA THR A 440 25.05 15.13 -9.60
C THR A 440 26.04 16.23 -9.26
N HIS A 441 27.04 16.43 -10.11
CA HIS A 441 28.01 17.53 -9.97
C HIS A 441 28.84 17.49 -8.68
N LEU A 442 29.26 16.29 -8.25
CA LEU A 442 30.28 16.17 -7.21
C LEU A 442 31.54 16.87 -7.69
N THR A 443 31.91 17.95 -7.01
CA THR A 443 33.13 18.67 -7.28
C THR A 443 34.28 17.89 -6.67
N VAL A 444 35.18 17.41 -7.53
CA VAL A 444 36.48 16.88 -7.11
C VAL A 444 37.27 18.06 -6.55
N GLU A 445 37.68 18.02 -5.29
CA GLU A 445 38.44 19.07 -4.60
C GLU A 445 39.78 19.31 -5.30
N SER A 446 40.40 18.25 -5.84
CA SER A 446 41.64 18.36 -6.63
C SER A 446 41.42 18.95 -8.05
N ASN A 447 40.18 19.00 -8.55
CA ASN A 447 39.79 19.73 -9.76
C ASN A 447 38.27 19.99 -9.83
N PRO A 448 37.78 21.12 -9.29
CA PRO A 448 36.35 21.38 -9.15
C PRO A 448 35.62 21.62 -10.49
N SER A 449 36.35 21.63 -11.62
CA SER A 449 35.78 21.80 -12.96
C SER A 449 35.34 20.49 -13.62
N ILE A 450 35.60 19.34 -13.00
CA ILE A 450 35.17 18.02 -13.50
C ILE A 450 34.02 17.51 -12.65
N PRO A 451 32.77 17.50 -13.17
CA PRO A 451 31.65 16.94 -12.45
C PRO A 451 31.69 15.41 -12.53
N ILE A 452 31.63 14.75 -11.37
CA ILE A 452 31.36 13.31 -11.27
C ILE A 452 29.94 13.14 -10.73
N SER A 453 29.25 12.08 -11.17
CA SER A 453 27.96 11.70 -10.61
C SER A 453 28.09 10.37 -9.88
N GLY A 454 27.16 10.07 -9.00
CA GLY A 454 27.11 8.77 -8.36
C GLY A 454 25.76 8.49 -7.72
N ASN A 455 25.53 7.24 -7.42
CA ASN A 455 24.28 6.75 -6.85
C ASN A 455 24.56 6.08 -5.52
N ILE A 456 23.55 6.14 -4.66
CA ILE A 456 23.40 5.31 -3.48
C ILE A 456 22.18 4.44 -3.73
N ILE A 457 22.27 3.17 -3.38
CA ILE A 457 21.23 2.15 -3.54
C ILE A 457 20.87 1.63 -2.14
N TYR A 458 19.57 1.51 -1.88
CA TYR A 458 19.08 1.06 -0.57
C TYR A 458 19.42 -0.42 -0.33
N PRO A 459 19.61 -0.81 0.94
CA PRO A 459 19.72 -2.22 1.29
C PRO A 459 18.47 -2.98 0.86
N THR A 460 18.66 -4.15 0.27
CA THR A 460 17.59 -5.08 -0.09
C THR A 460 17.71 -6.37 0.74
N LYS A 461 16.68 -7.22 0.71
CA LYS A 461 16.74 -8.55 1.34
C LYS A 461 17.88 -9.40 0.77
N LYS A 462 18.23 -9.22 -0.50
CA LYS A 462 19.37 -9.89 -1.18
C LYS A 462 20.71 -9.24 -0.81
N HIS A 463 20.74 -7.92 -0.63
CA HIS A 463 21.94 -7.13 -0.34
C HIS A 463 21.73 -6.26 0.91
N PRO A 464 21.94 -6.78 2.13
CA PRO A 464 21.64 -6.08 3.39
C PRO A 464 22.73 -5.06 3.76
N TYR A 465 23.08 -4.19 2.81
CA TYR A 465 24.07 -3.13 2.91
C TYR A 465 23.75 -2.07 1.85
N TYR A 466 24.13 -0.82 2.10
CA TYR A 466 24.02 0.22 1.08
C TYR A 466 25.07 -0.01 0.00
N VAL A 467 24.72 0.26 -1.26
CA VAL A 467 25.69 0.26 -2.36
C VAL A 467 25.86 1.68 -2.86
N VAL A 468 27.09 2.17 -2.79
CA VAL A 468 27.49 3.46 -3.36
C VAL A 468 28.27 3.18 -4.62
N CYS A 469 27.87 3.78 -5.74
CA CYS A 469 28.60 3.64 -7.00
C CYS A 469 28.76 4.99 -7.70
N THR A 470 29.84 5.15 -8.44
CA THR A 470 30.01 6.31 -9.31
C THR A 470 29.47 6.03 -10.71
N LEU A 471 29.01 7.08 -11.38
CA LEU A 471 28.63 7.06 -12.78
C LEU A 471 29.42 8.12 -13.54
N GLY A 472 30.14 7.71 -14.57
CA GLY A 472 30.80 8.63 -15.49
C GLY A 472 32.15 9.15 -14.98
N VAL A 473 32.81 8.44 -14.05
CA VAL A 473 34.23 8.70 -13.69
C VAL A 473 35.12 8.70 -14.93
N SER A 474 34.71 7.90 -15.90
CA SER A 474 35.36 7.59 -17.16
C SER A 474 34.84 8.38 -18.37
N ASP A 475 33.75 9.15 -18.21
CA ASP A 475 33.16 9.91 -19.29
C ASP A 475 34.09 11.10 -19.64
N ASN A 476 34.43 11.24 -20.93
CA ASN A 476 35.37 12.22 -21.48
C ASN A 476 36.88 11.98 -21.20
N VAL A 477 37.34 10.73 -21.10
CA VAL A 477 38.78 10.42 -21.25
C VAL A 477 39.18 10.69 -22.71
N SER A 478 39.91 11.79 -22.93
CA SER A 478 40.53 12.09 -24.23
C SER A 478 41.60 11.03 -24.52
N THR A 479 41.35 10.17 -25.50
CA THR A 479 42.33 9.22 -26.08
C THR A 479 43.47 9.97 -26.76
N LYS A 480 44.41 10.50 -25.98
CA LYS A 480 45.75 10.79 -26.47
C LYS A 480 46.62 9.70 -25.88
N GLU A 481 47.00 8.75 -26.75
CA GLU A 481 47.93 7.64 -26.50
C GLU A 481 47.31 6.33 -26.00
N SER A 482 46.74 5.53 -26.91
CA SER A 482 46.93 4.07 -26.91
C SER A 482 46.33 3.49 -28.18
N THR A 483 47.18 2.97 -29.07
CA THR A 483 46.82 2.41 -30.37
C THR A 483 46.61 0.89 -30.36
N THR A 484 46.44 0.21 -29.22
CA THR A 484 46.44 -1.27 -29.26
C THR A 484 45.60 -2.07 -28.25
N TYR A 485 44.84 -1.47 -27.33
CA TYR A 485 43.91 -2.26 -26.49
C TYR A 485 42.60 -1.50 -26.28
N SER A 486 41.47 -2.22 -26.34
CA SER A 486 40.11 -1.70 -26.12
C SER A 486 40.08 -0.71 -24.97
N THR A 487 39.64 0.52 -25.21
CA THR A 487 39.55 1.57 -24.20
C THR A 487 38.71 1.09 -23.02
N LYS A 488 39.36 0.73 -21.90
CA LYS A 488 38.70 0.29 -20.68
C LYS A 488 38.24 1.50 -19.89
N VAL A 489 37.01 1.47 -19.44
CA VAL A 489 36.33 2.50 -18.66
C VAL A 489 36.14 1.92 -17.26
N VAL A 490 36.57 2.63 -16.22
CA VAL A 490 36.52 2.12 -14.84
C VAL A 490 35.47 2.89 -14.04
N GLU A 491 34.46 2.18 -13.53
CA GLU A 491 33.55 2.69 -12.50
C GLU A 491 33.89 2.05 -11.16
N MET A 492 33.46 2.71 -10.08
CA MET A 492 33.78 2.32 -8.71
C MET A 492 32.51 2.03 -7.92
N MET A 493 32.60 1.07 -7.02
CA MET A 493 31.56 0.81 -6.04
C MET A 493 32.13 0.52 -4.65
N MET A 494 31.31 0.80 -3.64
CA MET A 494 31.60 0.54 -2.24
C MET A 494 30.32 0.08 -1.54
N LYS A 495 30.46 -0.89 -0.63
CA LYS A 495 29.36 -1.45 0.15
C LYS A 495 29.47 -0.92 1.59
N LEU A 496 28.41 -0.31 2.12
CA LEU A 496 28.38 0.31 3.46
C LEU A 496 27.34 -0.41 4.36
N PRO A 497 27.58 -0.52 5.68
CA PRO A 497 26.72 -1.29 6.58
C PRO A 497 25.38 -0.59 6.84
N LEU A 498 24.38 -1.36 7.28
CA LEU A 498 23.04 -0.82 7.57
C LEU A 498 23.03 0.30 8.60
N ASN A 499 23.93 0.23 9.59
CA ASN A 499 24.07 1.24 10.63
C ASN A 499 24.82 2.51 10.16
N TRP A 500 25.19 2.60 8.88
CA TRP A 500 25.72 3.83 8.30
C TRP A 500 24.72 4.99 8.37
N VAL A 501 23.41 4.66 8.26
CA VAL A 501 22.17 5.45 8.26
C VAL A 501 22.26 6.90 7.78
N ALA A 502 21.37 7.23 6.84
CA ALA A 502 20.95 8.58 6.56
C ALA A 502 19.51 8.63 5.97
N SER A 503 18.69 9.58 6.45
CA SER A 503 17.59 10.17 5.67
C SER A 503 18.13 10.82 4.38
N GLU A 504 17.29 11.13 3.39
CA GLU A 504 17.75 11.81 2.16
C GLU A 504 18.56 13.10 2.43
N GLU A 505 18.20 13.83 3.49
CA GLU A 505 18.87 15.06 3.92
C GLU A 505 20.28 14.80 4.46
N GLU A 506 20.47 13.70 5.20
CA GLU A 506 21.74 13.34 5.83
C GLU A 506 22.81 12.91 4.80
N TRP A 507 22.42 12.41 3.62
CA TRP A 507 23.37 12.08 2.54
C TRP A 507 24.07 13.33 1.98
N THR A 508 23.45 14.50 2.10
CA THR A 508 24.07 15.76 1.62
C THR A 508 25.17 16.26 2.56
N LEU A 509 25.25 15.72 3.78
CA LEU A 509 26.22 16.12 4.80
C LEU A 509 27.65 15.63 4.41
N PRO A 510 28.67 16.51 4.48
CA PRO A 510 30.06 16.15 4.15
C PRO A 510 30.57 14.90 4.87
N GLU A 511 30.21 14.72 6.15
CA GLU A 511 30.60 13.60 7.00
C GLU A 511 29.92 12.26 6.64
N LYS A 512 28.88 12.28 5.80
CA LYS A 512 28.14 11.08 5.35
C LYS A 512 28.40 10.74 3.88
N ASN A 513 28.75 11.73 3.06
CA ASN A 513 29.08 11.52 1.64
C ASN A 513 30.57 11.40 1.33
N TRP A 514 31.45 11.38 2.33
CA TRP A 514 32.87 11.14 2.11
C TRP A 514 33.20 9.87 1.29
N PRO A 515 32.45 8.74 1.34
CA PRO A 515 32.74 7.59 0.48
C PRO A 515 32.62 7.94 -1.01
N LEU A 516 31.66 8.79 -1.34
CA LEU A 516 31.41 9.25 -2.69
C LEU A 516 32.45 10.28 -3.14
N ARG A 517 32.87 11.18 -2.24
CA ARG A 517 33.99 12.10 -2.47
C ARG A 517 35.30 11.36 -2.71
N LEU A 518 35.59 10.35 -1.88
CA LEU A 518 36.75 9.47 -2.04
C LEU A 518 36.76 8.81 -3.42
N MET A 519 35.63 8.22 -3.84
CA MET A 519 35.53 7.57 -5.15
C MET A 519 35.63 8.58 -6.30
N ALA A 520 35.11 9.80 -6.13
CA ALA A 520 35.25 10.88 -7.10
C ALA A 520 36.73 11.32 -7.24
N GLU A 521 37.44 11.53 -6.13
CA GLU A 521 38.88 11.85 -6.12
C GLU A 521 39.71 10.74 -6.76
N LEU A 522 39.47 9.49 -6.37
CA LEU A 522 40.16 8.33 -6.96
C LEU A 522 39.89 8.24 -8.47
N GLY A 523 38.64 8.46 -8.87
CA GLY A 523 38.24 8.50 -10.27
C GLY A 523 39.01 9.55 -11.09
N TYR A 524 39.23 10.73 -10.52
CA TYR A 524 40.05 11.76 -11.15
C TYR A 524 41.53 11.36 -11.26
N HIS A 525 42.11 10.73 -10.23
CA HIS A 525 43.49 10.25 -10.27
C HIS A 525 43.72 9.15 -11.33
N VAL A 526 42.75 8.26 -11.51
CA VAL A 526 42.73 7.28 -12.61
C VAL A 526 42.68 7.99 -13.96
N ARG A 527 41.82 9.01 -14.09
CA ARG A 527 41.66 9.80 -15.33
C ARG A 527 42.90 10.59 -15.74
N LYS A 528 43.68 11.10 -14.78
CA LYS A 528 44.83 12.00 -15.03
C LYS A 528 46.16 11.27 -15.35
N ASN A 529 46.17 9.93 -15.33
CA ASN A 529 47.35 9.05 -15.58
C ASN A 529 48.27 8.79 -14.37
N SER A 530 47.76 8.41 -13.20
CA SER A 530 48.62 7.99 -12.07
C SER A 530 48.32 6.60 -11.48
N LEU A 531 47.16 6.00 -11.75
CA LEU A 531 46.80 4.69 -11.22
C LEU A 531 46.30 3.77 -12.34
N LYS A 532 46.99 2.63 -12.55
CA LYS A 532 46.44 1.53 -13.34
C LYS A 532 45.64 0.62 -12.42
N LEU A 533 44.32 0.64 -12.55
CA LEU A 533 43.43 -0.28 -11.84
C LEU A 533 43.24 -1.54 -12.69
N ASP A 534 44.17 -2.48 -12.56
CA ASP A 534 44.00 -3.84 -13.06
C ASP A 534 43.24 -4.69 -12.02
N VAL A 535 42.79 -5.87 -12.42
CA VAL A 535 42.04 -6.81 -11.57
C VAL A 535 42.91 -7.18 -10.34
N TYR A 536 42.42 -6.89 -9.14
CA TYR A 536 43.11 -7.10 -7.84
C TYR A 536 44.32 -6.20 -7.59
N THR A 537 44.15 -4.89 -7.76
CA THR A 537 45.21 -3.90 -7.51
C THR A 537 45.10 -3.34 -6.09
N THR A 538 46.18 -3.42 -5.30
CA THR A 538 46.34 -2.66 -4.05
C THR A 538 47.15 -1.39 -4.30
N PHE A 539 46.86 -0.34 -3.55
CA PHE A 539 47.62 0.90 -3.61
C PHE A 539 47.59 1.66 -2.29
N PRO A 540 48.69 2.36 -1.94
CA PRO A 540 48.73 3.19 -0.74
C PRO A 540 47.79 4.38 -0.90
N VAL A 541 47.17 4.75 0.21
CA VAL A 541 46.34 5.93 0.32
C VAL A 541 47.26 7.13 0.61
N GLU A 542 47.40 8.01 -0.37
CA GLU A 542 48.28 9.20 -0.29
C GLU A 542 47.54 10.48 -0.69
N GLY A 543 48.08 11.64 -0.29
CA GLY A 543 47.55 12.95 -0.68
C GLY A 543 46.14 13.24 -0.14
N GLU A 544 45.27 13.83 -0.96
CA GLU A 544 43.89 14.20 -0.57
C GLU A 544 43.03 12.98 -0.22
N ILE A 545 43.27 11.84 -0.88
CA ILE A 545 42.62 10.56 -0.57
C ILE A 545 42.97 10.14 0.88
N ALA A 546 44.20 10.40 1.32
CA ALA A 546 44.63 10.14 2.70
C ALA A 546 44.01 11.09 3.71
N ALA A 547 43.87 12.38 3.38
CA ALA A 547 43.16 13.32 4.23
C ALA A 547 41.72 12.86 4.46
N ILE A 548 40.97 12.58 3.38
CA ILE A 548 39.59 12.08 3.45
C ILE A 548 39.53 10.80 4.29
N LEU A 549 40.32 9.77 3.97
CA LEU A 549 40.23 8.49 4.68
C LEU A 549 40.66 8.61 6.15
N SER A 550 41.70 9.37 6.48
CA SER A 550 42.21 9.49 7.86
C SER A 550 41.24 10.16 8.83
N GLU A 551 40.29 10.96 8.33
CA GLU A 551 39.24 11.57 9.15
C GLU A 551 38.20 10.55 9.63
N TYR A 552 38.01 9.47 8.85
CA TYR A 552 36.96 8.50 9.13
C TYR A 552 37.53 7.15 9.58
N THR A 553 38.62 6.67 9.00
CA THR A 553 39.19 5.33 9.21
C THR A 553 40.70 5.36 9.47
N ASN A 554 41.19 4.32 10.16
CA ASN A 554 42.62 4.07 10.39
C ASN A 554 43.27 3.19 9.28
N MET A 555 42.56 2.94 8.19
CA MET A 555 43.05 2.14 7.05
C MET A 555 44.01 2.96 6.18
N THR A 556 45.05 2.33 5.66
CA THR A 556 46.17 3.02 4.98
C THR A 556 46.29 2.67 3.51
N HIS A 557 45.57 1.65 3.03
CA HIS A 557 45.62 1.18 1.66
C HIS A 557 44.21 0.90 1.13
N LEU A 558 44.07 0.88 -0.19
CA LEU A 558 42.84 0.47 -0.88
C LEU A 558 43.15 -0.72 -1.79
N LEU A 559 42.24 -1.69 -1.80
CA LEU A 559 42.19 -2.82 -2.72
C LEU A 559 41.02 -2.62 -3.68
N ALA A 560 41.31 -2.71 -4.98
CA ALA A 560 40.31 -2.72 -6.04
C ALA A 560 40.18 -4.14 -6.62
N ARG A 561 38.96 -4.70 -6.55
CA ARG A 561 38.64 -6.00 -7.16
C ARG A 561 37.36 -5.93 -7.99
N PRO A 562 37.13 -6.87 -8.94
CA PRO A 562 35.81 -7.02 -9.54
C PRO A 562 34.76 -7.33 -8.45
N PRO A 563 33.53 -6.82 -8.56
CA PRO A 563 32.44 -7.26 -7.72
C PRO A 563 32.18 -8.76 -7.96
N ILE A 564 31.65 -9.44 -6.93
CA ILE A 564 31.25 -10.85 -7.00
C ILE A 564 30.14 -11.02 -8.04
N GLU A 565 29.32 -9.97 -8.18
CA GLU A 565 28.21 -9.83 -9.09
C GLU A 565 28.70 -9.63 -10.55
N ASN A 566 28.88 -10.75 -11.26
CA ASN A 566 29.45 -10.80 -12.61
C ASN A 566 28.75 -9.85 -13.62
N ASP A 567 27.44 -9.66 -13.52
CA ASP A 567 26.65 -8.84 -14.44
C ASP A 567 26.94 -7.33 -14.32
N VAL A 568 27.46 -6.90 -13.17
CA VAL A 568 27.88 -5.51 -12.90
C VAL A 568 29.37 -5.30 -13.21
N SER A 569 30.16 -6.37 -13.15
CA SER A 569 31.63 -6.34 -13.34
C SER A 569 32.08 -5.98 -14.76
N ALA A 570 31.29 -6.30 -15.78
CA ALA A 570 31.67 -6.12 -17.18
C ALA A 570 30.48 -5.70 -18.07
N ALA A 571 30.49 -4.45 -18.54
CA ALA A 571 29.54 -3.95 -19.54
C ALA A 571 30.27 -3.55 -20.83
N SER A 572 29.81 -3.99 -22.00
CA SER A 572 30.42 -3.63 -23.28
C SER A 572 29.45 -2.86 -24.15
N ASN A 573 29.90 -1.76 -24.76
CA ASN A 573 29.24 -1.16 -25.92
C ASN A 573 30.15 -1.30 -27.16
N GLU A 574 29.69 -0.88 -28.35
CA GLU A 574 30.46 -0.99 -29.61
C GLU A 574 31.83 -0.27 -29.63
N ARG A 575 32.20 0.51 -28.59
CA ARG A 575 33.47 1.27 -28.50
C ARG A 575 34.28 1.09 -27.21
N PHE A 576 33.69 0.62 -26.10
CA PHE A 576 34.31 0.61 -24.78
C PHE A 576 33.97 -0.67 -24.00
N PHE A 577 34.93 -1.12 -23.19
CA PHE A 577 34.73 -2.18 -22.19
C PHE A 577 34.73 -1.53 -20.81
N ILE A 578 33.61 -1.60 -20.11
CA ILE A 578 33.39 -0.96 -18.82
C ILE A 578 33.60 -1.99 -17.73
N VAL A 579 34.49 -1.69 -16.80
CA VAL A 579 34.84 -2.52 -15.66
C VAL A 579 34.43 -1.79 -14.39
N THR A 580 33.62 -2.44 -13.58
CA THR A 580 33.30 -1.95 -12.23
C THR A 580 34.27 -2.57 -11.24
N ASN A 581 34.89 -1.76 -10.39
CA ASN A 581 35.72 -2.25 -9.28
C ASN A 581 35.07 -1.92 -7.93
N GLN A 582 34.91 -2.95 -7.11
CA GLN A 582 34.63 -2.79 -5.69
C GLN A 582 35.91 -2.36 -4.96
N LEU A 583 35.80 -1.27 -4.21
CA LEU A 583 36.88 -0.75 -3.37
C LEU A 583 36.72 -1.28 -1.94
N ILE A 584 37.83 -1.82 -1.42
CA ILE A 584 37.93 -2.37 -0.06
C ILE A 584 39.13 -1.70 0.60
N PRO A 585 38.95 -0.92 1.68
CA PRO A 585 40.09 -0.38 2.40
C PRO A 585 40.72 -1.41 3.34
N ILE A 586 42.05 -1.41 3.40
CA ILE A 586 42.88 -2.39 4.11
C ILE A 586 43.94 -1.70 4.99
N TYR A 587 44.35 -2.38 6.06
CA TYR A 587 45.36 -1.90 7.01
C TYR A 587 46.79 -2.15 6.50
N GLU A 588 47.75 -1.41 7.07
CA GLU A 588 49.19 -1.62 6.79
C GLU A 588 49.61 -3.06 7.11
N SER A 589 49.14 -3.64 8.21
CA SER A 589 49.44 -5.04 8.55
C SER A 589 48.84 -6.07 7.57
N GLU A 590 47.70 -5.75 6.96
CA GLU A 590 47.08 -6.59 5.92
C GLU A 590 47.84 -6.45 4.59
N MET A 591 48.36 -5.26 4.31
CA MET A 591 49.25 -5.02 3.17
C MET A 591 50.61 -5.69 3.35
N ASP A 592 51.22 -5.63 4.55
CA ASP A 592 52.48 -6.31 4.88
C ASP A 592 52.36 -7.83 4.66
N TYR A 593 51.19 -8.42 4.98
CA TYR A 593 50.89 -9.81 4.67
C TYR A 593 50.80 -10.06 3.16
N ALA A 594 50.21 -9.13 2.40
CA ALA A 594 50.05 -9.21 0.94
C ALA A 594 51.34 -8.92 0.14
N GLU A 595 52.31 -8.20 0.71
CA GLU A 595 53.64 -8.08 0.11
C GLU A 595 54.48 -9.36 0.29
N GLY A 596 54.06 -10.26 1.19
CA GLY A 596 54.66 -11.58 1.40
C GLY A 596 54.07 -12.73 0.57
N ILE A 597 52.82 -12.60 0.07
CA ILE A 597 52.08 -13.61 -0.69
C ILE A 597 51.16 -12.91 -1.71
N TYR A 598 51.08 -13.40 -2.96
CA TYR A 598 50.28 -12.80 -4.06
C TYR A 598 48.92 -12.27 -3.56
N GLY A 599 48.51 -11.05 -3.94
CA GLY A 599 47.29 -10.38 -3.44
C GLY A 599 45.97 -11.16 -3.56
N VAL A 600 45.95 -12.26 -4.31
CA VAL A 600 44.85 -13.25 -4.32
C VAL A 600 44.68 -13.93 -2.94
N ASP A 601 45.77 -14.24 -2.24
CA ASP A 601 45.73 -14.88 -0.93
C ASP A 601 45.18 -13.95 0.16
N LEU A 602 45.41 -12.63 0.03
CA LEU A 602 44.77 -11.64 0.90
C LEU A 602 43.25 -11.64 0.68
N ILE A 603 42.79 -11.74 -0.57
CA ILE A 603 41.36 -11.75 -0.90
C ILE A 603 40.71 -13.01 -0.35
N ASP A 604 41.28 -14.19 -0.60
CA ASP A 604 40.80 -15.46 -0.07
C ASP A 604 40.72 -15.43 1.47
N TYR A 605 41.64 -14.70 2.11
CA TYR A 605 41.64 -14.54 3.56
C TYR A 605 40.55 -13.57 4.04
N LEU A 606 40.42 -12.39 3.42
CA LEU A 606 39.38 -11.41 3.73
C LEU A 606 37.97 -12.00 3.48
N GLU A 607 37.80 -12.78 2.41
CA GLU A 607 36.56 -13.52 2.08
C GLU A 607 36.18 -14.52 3.18
N LYS A 608 37.15 -15.30 3.66
CA LYS A 608 36.92 -16.24 4.78
C LYS A 608 36.48 -15.53 6.06
N GLN A 609 36.94 -14.31 6.28
CA GLN A 609 36.57 -13.49 7.43
C GLN A 609 35.32 -12.62 7.18
N GLN A 610 34.70 -12.70 5.99
CA GLN A 610 33.61 -11.82 5.55
C GLN A 610 33.97 -10.32 5.64
N ALA A 611 35.26 -9.99 5.59
CA ALA A 611 35.79 -8.64 5.76
C ALA A 611 35.95 -7.88 4.42
N ASP A 612 35.67 -8.54 3.31
CA ASP A 612 35.79 -8.07 1.93
C ASP A 612 34.48 -7.47 1.37
N ASN A 613 33.37 -7.69 2.06
CA ASN A 613 32.04 -7.45 1.50
C ASN A 613 31.40 -6.12 1.93
N VAL A 614 31.65 -5.63 3.14
CA VAL A 614 31.04 -4.40 3.65
C VAL A 614 32.07 -3.59 4.42
N LEU A 615 32.19 -2.29 4.10
CA LEU A 615 33.15 -1.40 4.74
C LEU A 615 32.69 -1.03 6.14
N VAL A 616 33.41 -1.49 7.16
CA VAL A 616 33.20 -1.10 8.55
C VAL A 616 34.34 -0.19 8.99
N VAL A 617 34.02 1.08 9.26
CA VAL A 617 34.98 2.18 9.49
C VAL A 617 35.96 1.92 10.64
N ASN A 618 35.59 1.09 11.61
CA ASN A 618 36.41 0.76 12.78
C ASN A 618 36.63 -0.76 12.95
N ARG A 619 36.68 -1.52 11.86
CA ARG A 619 37.02 -2.96 11.97
C ARG A 619 38.45 -3.11 12.49
N PRO A 620 38.77 -4.08 13.36
CA PRO A 620 40.16 -4.38 13.66
C PRO A 620 40.88 -4.91 12.41
N PRO A 621 42.22 -4.81 12.34
CA PRO A 621 42.99 -5.51 11.31
C PRO A 621 42.68 -7.00 11.37
N SER A 622 42.44 -7.62 10.20
CA SER A 622 41.97 -9.00 10.10
C SER A 622 43.09 -10.05 10.13
N VAL A 623 44.34 -9.61 9.91
CA VAL A 623 45.53 -10.46 9.80
C VAL A 623 46.45 -10.23 11.00
#